data_AF-A0A9J6E8M7-F1
#
_entry.id   AF-A0A9J6E8M7-F1
#
_cell.length_a   1.000
_cell.length_b   1.000
_cell.length_c   1.000
_cell.angle_alpha   90.00
_cell.angle_beta   90.00
_cell.angle_gamma   90.00
#
_symmetry.space_group_name_H-M   'P 1'
#
loop_
_entity.id
_entity.type
_entity.pdbx_description
1 polymer ?
#
loop_
_entity_poly.entity_id
_entity_poly.type
_entity_poly.pdbx_seq_one_letter_code
_entity_poly.pdbx_strand_id
1 'polypeptide(L)'
;MAVPYPVGLEGKRYTLFDFSKELDWRPLHFVNFIPMHRLCNACGVLPRLSIFLPCRHVLCNTCYDQCVRDDVLHTCPLDGVKFLEEDVGWTDFPLENIFKRKVRIYFYATLRNNA
;
A
#
# COMPACT_ATOMS: atom_id res chain seq x y z
N MET A 1 -23.78 -16.00 6.91
CA MET A 1 -22.52 -16.76 6.79
C MET A 1 -21.40 -15.75 6.77
N ALA A 2 -20.71 -15.57 7.91
CA ALA A 2 -19.54 -14.71 7.97
C ALA A 2 -18.37 -15.48 7.37
N VAL A 3 -17.91 -15.08 6.18
CA VAL A 3 -16.60 -15.49 5.69
C VAL A 3 -15.58 -15.01 6.74
N PRO A 4 -14.77 -15.90 7.34
CA PRO A 4 -13.75 -15.46 8.26
C PRO A 4 -12.78 -14.57 7.47
N TYR A 5 -12.80 -13.27 7.75
CA TYR A 5 -11.73 -12.37 7.34
C TYR A 5 -10.41 -13.04 7.75
N PRO A 6 -9.43 -13.18 6.85
CA PRO A 6 -8.20 -13.88 7.17
C PRO A 6 -7.60 -13.26 8.42
N VAL A 7 -7.45 -14.10 9.45
CA VAL A 7 -6.81 -13.77 10.72
C VAL A 7 -5.52 -13.04 10.40
N GLY A 8 -5.43 -11.81 10.91
CA GLY A 8 -4.38 -10.88 10.54
C GLY A 8 -3.00 -11.52 10.67
N LEU A 9 -2.22 -11.42 9.59
CA LEU A 9 -0.86 -11.95 9.52
C LEU A 9 0.06 -11.07 10.36
N GLU A 10 0.17 -11.40 11.64
CA GLU A 10 1.16 -10.84 12.56
C GLU A 10 2.56 -11.07 11.97
N GLY A 11 3.36 -10.00 11.84
CA GLY A 11 4.74 -10.09 11.35
C GLY A 11 4.95 -9.98 9.82
N LYS A 12 3.94 -9.56 9.04
CA LYS A 12 4.17 -9.26 7.61
C LYS A 12 4.99 -7.98 7.40
N ARG A 13 5.89 -8.05 6.40
CA ARG A 13 6.67 -6.91 5.90
C ARG A 13 5.86 -6.14 4.87
N TYR A 14 5.82 -4.82 5.01
CA TYR A 14 5.15 -3.93 4.07
C TYR A 14 6.10 -2.82 3.64
N THR A 15 6.15 -2.55 2.35
CA THR A 15 6.97 -1.48 1.77
C THR A 15 6.17 -0.18 1.74
N LEU A 16 6.71 0.88 2.33
CA LEU A 16 6.10 2.20 2.28
C LEU A 16 6.33 2.90 0.94
N PHE A 17 5.34 3.71 0.52
CA PHE A 17 5.42 4.49 -0.71
C PHE A 17 4.83 5.89 -0.52
N ASP A 18 5.57 6.92 -0.95
CA ASP A 18 5.20 8.35 -0.96
C ASP A 18 5.04 8.99 0.44
N PHE A 19 5.90 8.60 1.38
CA PHE A 19 5.94 9.13 2.73
C PHE A 19 7.14 10.04 2.99
N SER A 20 8.35 9.54 2.74
CA SER A 20 9.60 10.30 2.83
C SER A 20 10.73 9.48 2.18
N LYS A 21 11.77 10.15 1.69
CA LYS A 21 12.92 9.48 1.05
C LYS A 21 13.60 8.46 1.95
N GLU A 22 13.54 8.65 3.27
CA GLU A 22 14.17 7.79 4.27
C GLU A 22 13.34 6.53 4.58
N LEU A 23 12.02 6.60 4.36
CA LEU A 23 11.04 5.55 4.68
C LEU A 23 10.56 4.79 3.44
N ASP A 24 10.50 5.46 2.30
CA ASP A 24 10.03 4.89 1.05
C ASP A 24 10.92 3.72 0.62
N TRP A 25 10.29 2.71 0.05
CA TRP A 25 10.94 1.47 -0.40
C TRP A 25 11.58 0.62 0.70
N ARG A 26 11.44 1.02 1.97
CA ARG A 26 11.89 0.21 3.11
C ARG A 26 10.78 -0.72 3.60
N PRO A 27 11.05 -2.04 3.73
CA PRO A 27 10.10 -2.95 4.34
C PRO A 27 10.03 -2.70 5.85
N LEU A 28 8.87 -2.28 6.33
CA LEU A 28 8.58 -2.14 7.76
C LEU A 28 7.80 -3.37 8.25
N HIS A 29 8.10 -3.81 9.48
CA HIS A 29 7.29 -4.84 10.15
C HIS A 29 6.24 -4.14 11.01
N PHE A 30 4.99 -4.25 10.61
CA PHE A 30 3.87 -3.77 11.41
C PHE A 30 3.50 -4.84 12.43
N VAL A 31 3.38 -4.43 13.70
CA VAL A 31 2.90 -5.32 14.78
C VAL A 31 1.40 -5.58 14.60
N ASN A 32 0.66 -4.59 14.13
CA ASN A 32 -0.78 -4.71 13.91
C ASN A 32 -1.08 -5.01 12.45
N PHE A 33 -2.17 -5.73 12.21
CA PHE A 33 -2.69 -6.01 10.89
C PHE A 33 -2.92 -4.73 10.08
N ILE A 34 -2.41 -4.71 8.84
CA ILE A 34 -2.71 -3.67 7.86
C ILE A 34 -3.91 -4.15 7.03
N PRO A 35 -5.05 -3.43 7.05
CA PRO A 35 -6.20 -3.77 6.22
C PRO A 35 -5.83 -3.79 4.73
N MET A 36 -6.39 -4.74 3.97
CA MET A 36 -6.08 -4.86 2.54
C MET A 36 -6.45 -3.61 1.72
N HIS A 37 -7.46 -2.85 2.15
CA HIS A 37 -7.83 -1.57 1.52
C HIS A 37 -6.78 -0.45 1.69
N ARG A 38 -5.70 -0.71 2.42
CA ARG A 38 -4.56 0.20 2.58
C ARG A 38 -3.39 -0.15 1.67
N LEU A 39 -3.46 -1.27 0.96
CA LEU A 39 -2.36 -1.74 0.12
C LEU A 39 -2.73 -1.50 -1.34
N CYS A 40 -1.74 -1.12 -2.14
CA CYS A 40 -1.89 -1.19 -3.58
C CYS A 40 -2.08 -2.66 -3.98
N ASN A 41 -3.21 -2.99 -4.60
CA ASN A 41 -3.50 -4.35 -5.06
C ASN A 41 -2.58 -4.78 -6.22
N ALA A 42 -2.01 -3.84 -6.97
CA ALA A 42 -1.12 -4.14 -8.09
C ALA A 42 0.33 -4.44 -7.67
N CYS A 43 0.92 -3.63 -6.77
CA CYS A 43 2.33 -3.76 -6.39
C CYS A 43 2.57 -4.11 -4.90
N GLY A 44 1.51 -4.17 -4.08
CA GLY A 44 1.59 -4.59 -2.68
C GLY A 44 2.19 -3.58 -1.70
N VAL A 45 2.59 -2.39 -2.17
CA VAL A 45 3.08 -1.32 -1.30
C VAL A 45 1.94 -0.75 -0.45
N LEU A 46 2.30 -0.17 0.69
CA LEU A 46 1.43 0.64 1.54
C LEU A 46 1.65 2.09 1.12
N PRO A 47 0.80 2.70 0.27
CA PRO A 47 0.98 4.09 -0.12
C PRO A 47 0.43 5.05 0.92
N ARG A 48 0.97 6.26 0.94
CA ARG A 48 0.37 7.39 1.65
C ARG A 48 -0.99 7.74 1.06
N LEU A 49 -1.03 7.92 -0.26
CA LEU A 49 -2.26 8.19 -1.00
C LEU A 49 -2.81 6.89 -1.59
N SER A 50 -3.99 6.49 -1.14
CA SER A 50 -4.73 5.35 -1.68
C SER A 50 -5.79 5.82 -2.66
N ILE A 51 -5.83 5.16 -3.82
CA ILE A 51 -6.72 5.49 -4.92
C ILE A 51 -7.68 4.33 -5.12
N PHE A 52 -8.96 4.55 -4.86
CA PHE A 52 -10.03 3.57 -4.90
C PHE A 52 -10.73 3.62 -6.26
N LEU A 53 -10.61 2.53 -7.01
CA LEU A 53 -11.33 2.35 -8.27
C LEU A 53 -12.75 1.85 -8.03
N PRO A 54 -13.70 2.09 -8.97
CA PRO A 54 -15.07 1.59 -8.86
C PRO A 54 -15.17 0.05 -8.80
N CYS A 55 -14.17 -0.66 -9.33
CA CYS A 55 -14.05 -2.11 -9.20
C CYS A 55 -13.61 -2.59 -7.80
N ARG A 56 -13.49 -1.68 -6.81
CA ARG A 56 -13.06 -1.92 -5.42
C ARG A 56 -11.58 -2.26 -5.24
N HIS A 57 -10.78 -2.13 -6.29
CA HIS A 57 -9.33 -2.22 -6.19
C HIS A 57 -8.73 -0.89 -5.72
N VAL A 58 -7.65 -0.99 -4.95
CA VAL A 58 -6.88 0.12 -4.41
C VAL A 58 -5.53 0.18 -5.13
N LEU A 59 -5.14 1.36 -5.59
CA LEU A 59 -3.85 1.61 -6.24
C LEU A 59 -3.04 2.68 -5.49
N CYS A 60 -1.72 2.65 -5.67
CA CYS A 60 -0.86 3.79 -5.36
C CYS A 60 -0.79 4.74 -6.56
N ASN A 61 -0.31 5.96 -6.33
CA ASN A 61 -0.25 7.01 -7.36
C ASN A 61 0.46 6.55 -8.64
N THR A 62 1.64 5.93 -8.54
CA THR A 62 2.37 5.45 -9.73
C THR A 62 1.62 4.37 -10.51
N CYS A 63 0.91 3.47 -9.84
CA CYS A 63 0.10 2.45 -10.54
C CYS A 63 -1.14 3.07 -11.17
N TYR A 64 -1.72 4.10 -10.56
CA TYR A 64 -2.82 4.86 -11.16
C TYR A 64 -2.36 5.65 -12.39
N ASP A 65 -1.22 6.34 -12.31
CA ASP A 65 -0.60 7.08 -13.42
C ASP A 65 -0.28 6.18 -14.63
N GLN A 66 -0.07 4.88 -14.39
CA GLN A 66 0.06 3.89 -15.47
C GLN A 66 -1.28 3.61 -16.18
N CYS A 67 -2.39 3.63 -15.46
CA CYS A 67 -3.73 3.39 -16.01
C CYS A 67 -4.26 4.55 -16.84
N VAL A 68 -3.83 5.78 -16.53
CA VAL A 68 -4.33 7.00 -17.17
C VAL A 68 -3.46 7.50 -18.32
N ARG A 69 -2.30 6.86 -18.55
CA ARG A 69 -1.26 7.37 -19.46
C ARG A 69 -1.61 7.40 -20.95
N ASP A 70 -2.59 6.61 -21.37
CA ASP A 70 -2.89 6.39 -22.80
C ASP A 70 -4.15 7.12 -23.29
N ASP A 71 -4.75 8.02 -22.50
CA ASP A 71 -5.85 8.98 -22.84
C ASP A 71 -7.14 8.44 -23.51
N VAL A 72 -7.21 7.16 -23.89
CA VAL A 72 -8.33 6.60 -24.66
C VAL A 72 -9.37 5.96 -23.74
N LEU A 73 -8.93 5.33 -22.63
CA LEU A 73 -9.82 4.69 -21.66
C LEU A 73 -9.07 4.20 -20.42
N HIS A 74 -9.35 4.82 -19.27
CA HIS A 74 -8.75 4.38 -18.01
C HIS A 74 -9.26 3.00 -17.64
N THR A 75 -8.33 2.09 -17.39
CA THR A 75 -8.63 0.68 -17.19
C THR A 75 -7.88 0.17 -15.97
N CYS A 76 -8.58 -0.54 -15.10
CA CYS A 76 -7.98 -1.15 -13.93
C CYS A 76 -6.93 -2.19 -14.38
N PRO A 77 -5.72 -2.18 -13.80
CA PRO A 77 -4.63 -3.04 -14.26
C PRO A 77 -4.79 -4.49 -13.77
N LEU A 78 -5.77 -4.76 -12.92
CA LEU A 78 -6.00 -6.06 -12.28
C LEU A 78 -7.08 -6.89 -12.99
N ASP A 79 -8.17 -6.24 -13.41
CA ASP A 79 -9.35 -6.91 -13.98
C ASP A 79 -9.77 -6.36 -15.35
N GLY A 80 -9.12 -5.30 -15.85
CA GLY A 80 -9.48 -4.71 -17.14
C GLY A 80 -10.78 -3.90 -17.11
N VAL A 81 -11.35 -3.62 -15.93
CA VAL A 81 -12.58 -2.83 -15.81
C VAL A 81 -12.28 -1.37 -16.11
N LYS A 82 -13.07 -0.81 -17.02
CA LYS A 82 -13.00 0.59 -17.43
C LYS A 82 -13.59 1.47 -16.32
N PHE A 83 -12.99 2.64 -16.10
CA PHE A 83 -13.47 3.61 -15.12
C PHE A 83 -13.31 5.03 -15.64
N LEU A 84 -14.08 5.95 -15.06
CA LEU A 84 -13.95 7.38 -15.28
C LEU A 84 -13.22 8.01 -14.10
N GLU A 85 -12.52 9.12 -14.32
CA GLU A 85 -11.75 9.80 -13.27
C GLU A 85 -12.67 10.30 -12.14
N GLU A 86 -13.90 10.73 -12.46
CA GLU A 86 -14.90 11.14 -11.47
C GLU A 86 -15.37 10.01 -10.52
N ASP A 87 -15.21 8.74 -10.93
CA ASP A 87 -15.58 7.57 -10.13
C ASP A 87 -14.45 7.13 -9.18
N VAL A 88 -13.31 7.82 -9.21
CA VAL A 88 -12.11 7.48 -8.43
C VAL A 88 -12.14 8.17 -7.07
N GLY A 89 -12.05 7.37 -6.01
CA GLY A 89 -11.94 7.87 -4.64
C GLY A 89 -10.49 8.08 -4.22
N TRP A 90 -10.16 9.24 -3.66
CA TRP A 90 -8.82 9.55 -3.16
C TRP A 90 -8.82 9.59 -1.64
N THR A 91 -7.88 8.92 -0.99
CA THR A 91 -7.75 8.97 0.48
C THR A 91 -6.30 9.07 0.90
N ASP A 92 -5.97 10.16 1.59
CA ASP A 92 -4.65 10.36 2.21
C ASP A 92 -4.61 9.67 3.58
N PHE A 93 -3.51 8.97 3.82
CA PHE A 93 -3.24 8.28 5.06
C PHE A 93 -1.90 8.72 5.64
N PRO A 94 -1.86 9.79 6.44
CA PRO A 94 -0.62 10.33 6.96
C PRO A 94 0.10 9.34 7.89
N LEU A 95 1.42 9.48 7.99
CA LEU A 95 2.30 8.63 8.81
C LEU A 95 1.83 8.50 10.26
N GLU A 96 1.27 9.56 10.83
CA GLU A 96 0.77 9.58 12.21
C GLU A 96 -0.31 8.51 12.45
N ASN A 97 -1.12 8.22 11.44
CA ASN A 97 -2.15 7.17 11.52
C ASN A 97 -1.58 5.77 11.30
N ILE A 98 -0.38 5.66 10.72
CA ILE A 98 0.34 4.41 10.50
C ILE A 98 1.17 4.04 11.74
N PHE A 99 1.83 5.02 12.36
CA PHE A 99 2.66 4.83 13.57
C PHE A 99 1.89 4.76 14.88
N LYS A 100 0.60 5.15 14.92
CA LYS A 100 -0.30 4.78 16.03
C LYS A 100 -0.44 3.26 16.18
N ARG A 101 -0.03 2.48 15.18
CA ARG A 101 0.14 1.03 15.27
C ARG A 101 1.61 0.73 15.56
N LYS A 102 1.89 -0.10 16.58
CA LYS A 102 3.26 -0.48 16.96
C LYS A 102 4.02 -0.99 15.71
N VAL A 103 5.21 -0.46 15.45
CA VAL A 103 6.10 -0.90 14.36
C VAL A 103 7.33 -1.52 14.98
N ARG A 104 7.76 -2.70 14.51
CA ARG A 104 9.06 -3.28 14.87
C ARG A 104 10.04 -2.96 13.75
N ILE A 105 11.00 -2.11 14.03
CA ILE A 105 12.14 -1.88 13.12
C ILE A 105 13.21 -2.89 13.55
N TYR A 106 13.52 -3.86 12.69
CA TYR A 106 14.72 -4.66 12.85
C TYR A 106 15.86 -3.89 12.20
N PHE A 107 16.61 -3.13 12.99
CA PHE A 107 17.95 -2.73 12.58
C PHE A 107 18.76 -4.03 12.49
N TYR A 108 19.11 -4.46 11.28
CA TYR A 108 20.25 -5.36 11.14
C TYR A 108 21.47 -4.53 11.53
N ALA A 109 21.81 -4.55 12.82
CA ALA A 109 23.15 -4.18 13.23
C ALA A 109 24.06 -5.24 12.61
N THR A 110 24.68 -4.92 11.48
CA THR A 110 25.84 -5.67 11.03
C THR A 110 26.93 -5.39 12.06
N LEU A 111 26.92 -6.16 13.15
CA LEU A 111 28.11 -6.34 13.97
C LEU A 111 29.12 -7.03 13.07
N ARG A 112 29.88 -6.25 12.29
CA ARG A 112 31.25 -6.64 11.96
C ARG A 112 32.02 -6.57 13.27
N ASN A 113 31.90 -7.65 14.05
CA ASN A 113 32.81 -7.95 15.13
C ASN A 113 33.86 -8.94 14.62
N ASN A 114 35.11 -8.64 15.00
CA ASN A 114 36.37 -9.39 14.88
C ASN A 114 37.05 -9.36 13.50
N ALA A 115 38.34 -9.04 13.40
CA ALA A 115 39.42 -8.92 14.39
C ALA A 115 40.46 -7.90 13.90
#